data_AF-A0A7C2EVV3-F1
#
_entry.id   AF-A0A7C2EVV3-F1
#
_cell.length_a   1.000
_cell.length_b   1.000
_cell.length_c   1.000
_cell.angle_alpha   90.00
_cell.angle_beta   90.00
_cell.angle_gamma   90.00
#
_symmetry.space_group_name_H-M   'P 1'
#
loop_
_entity.id
_entity.type
_entity.pdbx_description
1 polymer ?
#
loop_
_entity_poly.entity_id
_entity_poly.type
_entity_poly.pdbx_seq_one_letter_code
_entity_poly.pdbx_strand_id
1 'polypeptide(L)'
;MSHAVDHLAVQKGRTQIPAAYAPIDYRFFAQLPTPEIRTPSDLAAVDAVERRAVSLAGYIVRVIPVPIHLAGRQAAEWEFHLHLRVGPSRRCEFQDDPRNLVTVVTPPFQLLHTAWNFEILYELCQEQARVRVSGWLLYDYLSHAQVGRSRVSAWSIHPVTQIEVWNARDQAWQLLR
;
A
#
# COMPACT_ATOMS: atom_id res chain seq x y z
N MET A 1 15.53 -19.47 5.94
CA MET A 1 14.25 -18.83 6.31
C MET A 1 14.44 -17.53 7.09
N SER A 2 15.34 -17.44 8.09
CA SER A 2 15.57 -16.18 8.84
C SER A 2 15.89 -14.98 7.95
N HIS A 3 16.86 -15.08 7.04
CA HIS A 3 17.27 -13.96 6.19
C HIS A 3 16.18 -13.40 5.25
N ALA A 4 15.24 -14.22 4.80
CA ALA A 4 14.12 -13.75 3.97
C ALA A 4 13.10 -12.95 4.80
N VAL A 5 12.86 -13.42 6.03
CA VAL A 5 12.02 -12.70 7.01
C VAL A 5 12.68 -11.38 7.40
N ASP A 6 14.01 -11.38 7.59
CA ASP A 6 14.79 -10.17 7.87
C ASP A 6 14.70 -9.16 6.71
N HIS A 7 14.79 -9.62 5.46
CA HIS A 7 14.62 -8.76 4.28
C HIS A 7 13.25 -8.08 4.26
N LEU A 8 12.16 -8.85 4.46
CA LEU A 8 10.81 -8.29 4.46
C LEU A 8 10.61 -7.28 5.59
N ALA A 9 11.12 -7.59 6.79
CA ALA A 9 11.07 -6.67 7.93
C ALA A 9 11.81 -5.35 7.64
N VAL A 10 12.99 -5.42 7.01
CA VAL A 10 13.74 -4.23 6.58
C VAL A 10 12.94 -3.41 5.55
N GLN A 11 12.31 -4.04 4.56
CA GLN A 11 11.54 -3.29 3.55
C GLN A 11 10.26 -2.66 4.13
N LYS A 12 9.58 -3.34 5.07
CA LYS A 12 8.39 -2.81 5.76
C LYS A 12 8.76 -1.64 6.68
N GLY A 13 9.90 -1.73 7.36
CA GLY A 13 10.39 -0.70 8.30
C GLY A 13 11.05 0.53 7.67
N ARG A 14 10.96 0.73 6.35
CA ARG A 14 11.52 1.93 5.70
C ARG A 14 10.82 3.20 6.19
N THR A 15 11.58 4.28 6.32
CA THR A 15 11.06 5.60 6.72
C THR A 15 11.53 6.71 5.77
N GLN A 16 12.31 6.36 4.76
CA GLN A 16 12.83 7.30 3.77
C GLN A 16 11.70 7.76 2.83
N ILE A 17 11.60 9.07 2.62
CA ILE A 17 10.68 9.68 1.64
C ILE A 17 11.44 9.83 0.31
N PRO A 18 10.96 9.23 -0.80
CA PRO A 18 11.53 9.44 -2.13
C PRO A 18 11.48 10.90 -2.57
N ALA A 19 12.51 11.36 -3.30
CA ALA A 19 12.51 12.68 -3.93
C ALA A 19 11.54 12.79 -5.12
N ALA A 20 11.24 11.66 -5.77
CA ALA A 20 10.31 11.57 -6.89
C ALA A 20 9.66 10.18 -6.96
N TYR A 21 8.49 10.11 -7.58
CA TYR A 21 7.71 8.88 -7.76
C TYR A 21 7.42 8.65 -9.24
N ALA A 22 7.76 7.46 -9.74
CA ALA A 22 7.37 7.09 -11.09
C ALA A 22 5.87 6.76 -11.14
N PRO A 23 5.06 7.41 -12.01
CA PRO A 23 3.66 7.04 -12.16
C PRO A 23 3.55 5.62 -12.74
N ILE A 24 2.70 4.80 -12.13
CA ILE A 24 2.37 3.46 -12.61
C ILE A 24 0.86 3.32 -12.82
N ASP A 25 0.46 2.32 -13.59
CA ASP A 25 -0.93 1.93 -13.74
C ASP A 25 -1.19 0.53 -13.14
N TYR A 26 -2.47 0.13 -13.12
CA TYR A 26 -2.88 -1.18 -12.60
C TYR A 26 -2.35 -2.35 -13.43
N ARG A 27 -2.09 -2.14 -14.74
CA ARG A 27 -1.56 -3.17 -15.62
C ARG A 27 -0.12 -3.48 -15.25
N PHE A 28 0.71 -2.45 -15.07
CA PHE A 28 2.08 -2.59 -14.61
C PHE A 28 2.12 -3.40 -13.31
N PHE A 29 1.30 -3.04 -12.33
CA PHE A 29 1.29 -3.70 -11.03
C PHE A 29 0.86 -5.18 -11.09
N ALA A 30 -0.15 -5.49 -11.91
CA ALA A 30 -0.63 -6.86 -12.11
C ALA A 30 0.36 -7.74 -12.88
N GLN A 31 1.29 -7.15 -13.63
CA GLN A 31 2.31 -7.86 -14.42
C GLN A 31 3.65 -8.05 -13.68
N LEU A 32 3.79 -7.52 -12.46
CA LEU A 32 5.01 -7.69 -11.68
C LEU A 32 5.26 -9.17 -11.35
N PRO A 33 6.53 -9.63 -11.32
CA PRO A 33 6.85 -11.03 -11.08
C PRO A 33 6.45 -11.43 -9.66
N THR A 34 5.80 -12.59 -9.49
CA THR A 34 5.36 -13.11 -8.19
C THR A 34 6.03 -14.46 -7.85
N PRO A 35 7.39 -14.51 -7.82
CA PRO A 35 8.12 -15.75 -7.58
C PRO A 35 7.85 -16.29 -6.17
N GLU A 36 7.82 -17.60 -6.04
CA GLU A 36 7.83 -18.24 -4.72
C GLU A 36 9.20 -18.03 -4.06
N ILE A 37 9.22 -17.59 -2.80
CA ILE A 37 10.46 -17.36 -2.04
C ILE A 37 10.67 -18.51 -1.07
N ARG A 38 11.55 -19.45 -1.41
CA ARG A 38 11.92 -20.60 -0.58
C ARG A 38 13.27 -20.39 0.10
N THR A 39 14.14 -19.68 -0.58
CA THR A 39 15.52 -19.39 -0.19
C THR A 39 15.82 -17.89 -0.34
N PRO A 40 16.83 -17.36 0.36
CA PRO A 40 17.21 -15.96 0.20
C PRO A 40 17.63 -15.59 -1.23
N SER A 41 18.22 -16.52 -2.00
CA SER A 41 18.60 -16.28 -3.40
C SER A 41 17.41 -16.03 -4.32
N ASP A 42 16.21 -16.50 -3.97
CA ASP A 42 15.00 -16.28 -4.78
C ASP A 42 14.61 -14.78 -4.82
N LEU A 43 15.05 -13.99 -3.83
CA LEU A 43 14.81 -12.54 -3.78
C LEU A 43 15.48 -11.80 -4.94
N ALA A 44 16.51 -12.38 -5.57
CA ALA A 44 17.13 -11.79 -6.76
C ALA A 44 16.13 -11.58 -7.91
N ALA A 45 15.05 -12.36 -7.96
CA ALA A 45 14.01 -12.25 -8.99
C ALA A 45 13.13 -10.99 -8.84
N VAL A 46 13.14 -10.34 -7.67
CA VAL A 46 12.32 -9.12 -7.41
C VAL A 46 13.17 -7.87 -7.17
N ASP A 47 14.48 -8.02 -6.95
CA ASP A 47 15.38 -6.96 -6.52
C ASP A 47 15.42 -5.75 -7.48
N ALA A 48 15.28 -5.99 -8.79
CA ALA A 48 15.27 -4.92 -9.81
C ALA A 48 14.02 -4.02 -9.75
N VAL A 49 12.94 -4.48 -9.11
CA VAL A 49 11.66 -3.77 -9.05
C VAL A 49 11.32 -3.33 -7.64
N GLU A 50 11.63 -4.16 -6.66
CA GLU A 50 11.47 -3.80 -5.26
C GLU A 50 12.25 -2.53 -4.95
N ARG A 51 11.73 -1.72 -4.03
CA ARG A 51 12.33 -0.41 -3.68
C ARG A 51 12.27 0.64 -4.80
N ARG A 52 11.52 0.43 -5.87
CA ARG A 52 11.18 1.55 -6.77
C ARG A 52 10.11 2.44 -6.13
N ALA A 53 10.36 3.75 -6.12
CA ALA A 53 9.38 4.73 -5.70
C ALA A 53 8.34 4.95 -6.80
N VAL A 54 7.06 4.75 -6.47
CA VAL A 54 5.96 4.78 -7.44
C VAL A 54 4.79 5.62 -6.93
N SER A 55 3.97 6.10 -7.85
CA SER A 55 2.66 6.70 -7.56
C SER A 55 1.56 6.02 -8.39
N LEU A 56 0.42 5.77 -7.77
CA LEU A 56 -0.73 5.14 -8.38
C LEU A 56 -2.00 5.93 -8.06
N ALA A 57 -2.73 6.32 -9.10
CA ALA A 57 -4.04 6.96 -8.95
C ALA A 57 -5.17 5.92 -8.98
N GLY A 58 -6.18 6.11 -8.13
CA GLY A 58 -7.33 5.21 -8.04
C GLY A 58 -8.35 5.65 -7.00
N TYR A 59 -9.13 4.69 -6.52
CA TYR A 59 -10.16 4.87 -5.51
C TYR A 59 -9.93 3.90 -4.37
N ILE A 60 -9.98 4.38 -3.13
CA ILE A 60 -9.98 3.51 -1.96
C ILE A 60 -11.33 2.81 -1.94
N VAL A 61 -11.30 1.47 -1.97
CA VAL A 61 -12.50 0.65 -1.90
C VAL A 61 -12.60 -0.07 -0.56
N ARG A 62 -11.54 -0.11 0.24
CA ARG A 62 -11.56 -0.65 1.60
C ARG A 62 -10.41 -0.10 2.43
N VAL A 63 -10.68 0.18 3.70
CA VAL A 63 -9.69 0.57 4.71
C VAL A 63 -9.72 -0.50 5.80
N ILE A 64 -8.59 -1.14 6.06
CA ILE A 64 -8.46 -2.19 7.07
C ILE A 64 -7.44 -1.74 8.12
N PRO A 65 -7.84 -1.46 9.37
CA PRO A 65 -6.90 -1.27 10.45
C PRO A 65 -6.30 -2.62 10.87
N VAL A 66 -4.97 -2.70 10.86
CA VAL A 66 -4.20 -3.90 11.22
C VAL A 66 -3.30 -3.57 12.43
N PRO A 67 -3.42 -4.28 13.56
CA PRO A 67 -2.61 -3.97 14.73
C PRO A 67 -1.17 -4.41 14.50
N ILE A 68 -0.20 -3.56 14.87
CA ILE A 68 1.22 -3.95 14.84
C ILE A 68 1.52 -4.77 16.08
N HIS A 69 1.46 -6.09 15.96
CA HIS A 69 2.03 -6.95 16.99
C HIS A 69 3.52 -7.13 16.71
N LEU A 70 4.39 -6.47 17.49
CA LEU A 70 5.69 -6.97 18.00
C LEU A 70 6.44 -5.88 18.82
N ALA A 71 7.12 -6.32 19.89
CA ALA A 71 8.04 -5.58 20.79
C ALA A 71 7.49 -4.88 22.05
N GLY A 72 6.46 -5.44 22.71
CA GLY A 72 6.21 -5.14 24.14
C GLY A 72 5.77 -3.72 24.47
N ARG A 73 5.30 -2.94 23.48
CA ARG A 73 4.58 -1.69 23.71
C ARG A 73 3.08 -1.97 23.77
N GLN A 74 2.37 -1.23 24.62
CA GLN A 74 0.91 -1.32 24.73
C GLN A 74 0.26 -1.19 23.35
N ALA A 75 -0.79 -1.98 23.14
CA ALA A 75 -1.62 -1.95 21.93
C ALA A 75 -2.18 -0.54 21.68
N ALA A 76 -1.61 0.18 20.70
CA ALA A 76 -2.18 1.45 20.21
C ALA A 76 -1.72 1.85 18.79
N GLU A 77 -0.80 1.13 18.15
CA GLU A 77 -0.33 1.48 16.80
C GLU A 77 -0.94 0.53 15.76
N TRP A 78 -1.67 1.12 14.80
CA TRP A 78 -2.33 0.44 13.71
C TRP A 78 -1.65 0.81 12.39
N GLU A 79 -1.46 -0.15 11.49
CA GLU A 79 -1.26 0.14 10.07
C GLU A 79 -2.62 0.18 9.37
N PHE A 80 -2.74 1.02 8.35
CA PHE A 80 -3.94 1.05 7.51
C PHE A 80 -3.62 0.42 6.16
N HIS A 81 -4.20 -0.75 5.91
CA HIS A 81 -4.20 -1.35 4.59
C HIS A 81 -5.31 -0.72 3.77
N LEU A 82 -4.92 -0.01 2.71
CA LEU A 82 -5.83 0.58 1.74
C LEU A 82 -5.90 -0.34 0.53
N HIS A 83 -7.09 -0.82 0.21
CA HIS A 83 -7.33 -1.52 -1.04
C HIS A 83 -7.79 -0.52 -2.08
N LEU A 84 -7.12 -0.50 -3.23
CA LEU A 84 -7.37 0.42 -4.33
C LEU A 84 -7.91 -0.29 -5.56
N ARG A 85 -8.79 0.40 -6.30
CA ARG A 85 -9.23 0.04 -7.65
C ARG A 85 -9.16 1.21 -8.61
N VAL A 86 -9.10 0.89 -9.91
CA VAL A 86 -9.03 1.88 -10.99
C VAL A 86 -10.26 2.78 -11.07
N GLY A 87 -11.44 2.23 -10.73
CA GLY A 87 -12.70 2.95 -10.75
C GLY A 87 -13.39 2.91 -9.39
N PRO A 88 -14.36 3.81 -9.17
CA PRO A 88 -15.07 3.89 -7.90
C PRO A 88 -15.96 2.65 -7.68
N SER A 89 -16.12 2.27 -6.42
CA SER A 89 -17.16 1.36 -5.93
C SER A 89 -18.41 2.13 -5.49
N ARG A 90 -19.55 1.45 -5.33
CA ARG A 90 -20.79 2.12 -4.86
C ARG A 90 -20.73 2.58 -3.40
N ARG A 91 -19.86 1.95 -2.60
CA ARG A 91 -19.65 2.20 -1.17
C ARG A 91 -18.27 1.66 -0.81
N CYS A 92 -17.72 2.09 0.34
CA CYS A 92 -16.59 1.38 0.92
C CYS A 92 -16.97 -0.09 1.17
N GLU A 93 -16.20 -1.00 0.60
CA GLU A 93 -16.47 -2.43 0.56
C GLU A 93 -15.91 -3.15 1.78
N PHE A 94 -16.63 -4.15 2.25
CA PHE A 94 -16.23 -4.99 3.38
C PHE A 94 -15.71 -6.38 2.94
N GLN A 95 -15.93 -6.74 1.68
CA GLN A 95 -15.60 -8.06 1.15
C GLN A 95 -14.25 -8.07 0.46
N ASP A 96 -13.66 -9.26 0.36
CA ASP A 96 -12.47 -9.49 -0.42
C ASP A 96 -12.78 -9.44 -1.92
N ASP A 97 -11.84 -8.95 -2.71
CA ASP A 97 -11.95 -8.96 -4.17
C ASP A 97 -10.56 -9.13 -4.80
N PRO A 98 -10.38 -10.05 -5.75
CA PRO A 98 -9.09 -10.33 -6.36
C PRO A 98 -8.53 -9.19 -7.20
N ARG A 99 -9.33 -8.15 -7.50
CA ARG A 99 -8.91 -6.99 -8.31
C ARG A 99 -8.25 -5.90 -7.48
N ASN A 100 -8.25 -6.03 -6.15
CA ASN A 100 -7.70 -4.99 -5.29
C ASN A 100 -6.16 -4.93 -5.40
N LEU A 101 -5.64 -3.71 -5.39
CA LEU A 101 -4.23 -3.42 -5.15
C LEU A 101 -4.07 -2.94 -3.72
N VAL A 102 -3.06 -3.43 -3.01
CA VAL A 102 -2.87 -3.09 -1.59
C VAL A 102 -1.76 -2.04 -1.43
N THR A 103 -2.05 -1.00 -0.66
CA THR A 103 -1.07 -0.04 -0.19
C THR A 103 -1.16 0.09 1.33
N VAL A 104 -0.06 0.36 2.01
CA VAL A 104 -0.03 0.32 3.47
C VAL A 104 0.51 1.61 4.06
N VAL A 105 -0.31 2.27 4.87
CA VAL A 105 0.06 3.44 5.64
C VAL A 105 0.55 2.99 7.01
N THR A 106 1.82 3.26 7.34
CA THR A 106 2.45 2.82 8.59
C THR A 106 2.55 3.95 9.61
N PRO A 107 2.58 3.66 10.93
CA PRO A 107 2.58 4.68 11.98
C PRO A 107 3.65 5.77 11.84
N PRO A 108 4.90 5.50 11.43
CA PRO A 108 5.89 6.56 11.23
C PRO A 108 5.42 7.66 10.27
N PHE A 109 4.63 7.32 9.25
CA PHE A 109 4.05 8.30 8.33
C PHE A 109 2.72 8.87 8.83
N GLN A 110 1.91 8.10 9.58
CA GLN A 110 0.71 8.65 10.22
C GLN A 110 1.05 9.78 11.19
N LEU A 111 2.14 9.64 11.96
CA LEU A 111 2.58 10.67 12.91
C LEU A 111 3.04 11.98 12.25
N LEU A 112 3.41 11.93 10.96
CA LEU A 112 3.80 13.11 10.18
C LEU A 112 2.61 13.80 9.51
N HIS A 113 1.46 13.13 9.44
CA HIS A 113 0.30 13.54 8.67
C HIS A 113 -0.99 13.32 9.47
N THR A 114 -1.50 14.37 10.11
CA THR A 114 -2.67 14.28 10.99
C THR A 114 -3.92 13.76 10.27
N ALA A 115 -4.02 13.96 8.96
CA ALA A 115 -5.14 13.44 8.17
C ALA A 115 -5.03 11.95 7.82
N TRP A 116 -3.94 11.27 8.16
CA TRP A 116 -3.73 9.85 7.82
C TRP A 116 -4.21 8.94 8.94
N ASN A 117 -5.42 9.20 9.44
CA ASN A 117 -6.12 8.38 10.42
C ASN A 117 -7.25 7.57 9.77
N PHE A 118 -7.80 6.62 10.52
CA PHE A 118 -8.84 5.73 10.01
C PHE A 118 -10.07 6.51 9.53
N GLU A 119 -10.52 7.50 10.29
CA GLU A 119 -11.73 8.26 10.03
C GLU A 119 -11.66 8.97 8.67
N ILE A 120 -10.59 9.71 8.41
CA ILE A 120 -10.42 10.44 7.15
C ILE A 120 -10.18 9.50 5.98
N LEU A 121 -9.36 8.46 6.14
CA LEU A 121 -9.14 7.48 5.07
C LEU A 121 -10.44 6.73 4.71
N TYR A 122 -11.28 6.45 5.72
CA TYR A 122 -12.58 5.85 5.53
C TYR A 122 -13.58 6.82 4.90
N GLU A 123 -13.55 8.11 5.24
CA GLU A 123 -14.35 9.15 4.57
C GLU A 123 -14.00 9.24 3.08
N LEU A 124 -12.72 9.30 2.71
CA LEU A 124 -12.27 9.25 1.32
C LEU A 124 -12.78 7.99 0.59
N CYS A 125 -12.83 6.86 1.30
CA CYS A 125 -13.42 5.62 0.78
C CYS A 125 -14.94 5.73 0.61
N GLN A 126 -15.67 6.36 1.53
CA GLN A 126 -17.13 6.52 1.42
C GLN A 126 -17.52 7.49 0.30
N GLU A 127 -16.82 8.62 0.21
CA GLU A 127 -17.01 9.63 -0.82
C GLU A 127 -16.56 9.16 -2.21
N GLN A 128 -15.82 8.05 -2.27
CA GLN A 128 -15.18 7.57 -3.48
C GLN A 128 -14.33 8.68 -4.10
N ALA A 129 -13.58 9.36 -3.24
CA ALA A 129 -12.63 10.37 -3.65
C ALA A 129 -11.53 9.70 -4.47
N ARG A 130 -11.18 10.32 -5.61
CA ARG A 130 -10.06 9.86 -6.40
C ARG A 130 -8.78 10.25 -5.68
N VAL A 131 -7.95 9.28 -5.36
CA VAL A 131 -6.68 9.47 -4.64
C VAL A 131 -5.49 9.14 -5.54
N ARG A 132 -4.33 9.69 -5.22
CA ARG A 132 -3.03 9.25 -5.71
C ARG A 132 -2.18 8.85 -4.50
N VAL A 133 -1.84 7.58 -4.43
CA VAL A 133 -1.06 6.99 -3.35
C VAL A 133 0.34 6.73 -3.86
N SER A 134 1.35 7.20 -3.13
CA SER A 134 2.76 7.09 -3.51
C SER A 134 3.59 6.52 -2.38
N GLY A 135 4.66 5.80 -2.75
CA GLY A 135 5.52 5.12 -1.80
C GLY A 135 6.46 4.15 -2.49
N TRP A 136 6.93 3.16 -1.74
CA TRP A 136 7.87 2.17 -2.25
C TRP A 136 7.17 0.90 -2.68
N LEU A 137 7.54 0.34 -3.83
CA LEU A 137 7.18 -1.05 -4.14
C LEU A 137 7.83 -2.01 -3.13
N LEU A 138 7.03 -2.96 -2.68
CA LEU A 138 7.42 -4.01 -1.76
C LEU A 138 6.83 -5.34 -2.23
N TYR A 139 7.64 -6.38 -2.28
CA TYR A 139 7.17 -7.73 -2.57
C TYR A 139 6.85 -8.47 -1.26
N ASP A 140 5.57 -8.52 -0.88
CA ASP A 140 5.14 -9.22 0.33
C ASP A 140 4.85 -10.69 0.02
N TYR A 141 5.91 -11.51 -0.05
CA TYR A 141 5.78 -12.93 -0.37
C TYR A 141 4.91 -13.70 0.65
N LEU A 142 4.74 -13.19 1.88
CA LEU A 142 3.81 -13.78 2.86
C LEU A 142 2.33 -13.58 2.47
N SER A 143 2.05 -12.61 1.60
CA SER A 143 0.71 -12.34 1.09
C SER A 143 0.35 -13.16 -0.16
N HIS A 144 1.22 -14.07 -0.61
CA HIS A 144 0.99 -14.86 -1.83
C HIS A 144 -0.32 -15.67 -1.78
N ALA A 145 -0.66 -16.23 -0.62
CA ALA A 145 -1.92 -16.96 -0.41
C ALA A 145 -3.20 -16.10 -0.56
N GLN A 146 -3.07 -14.77 -0.60
CA GLN A 146 -4.17 -13.82 -0.79
C GLN A 146 -4.36 -13.41 -2.27
N VAL A 147 -3.39 -13.73 -3.13
CA VAL A 147 -3.46 -13.44 -4.57
C VAL A 147 -4.59 -14.25 -5.20
N GLY A 148 -5.42 -13.59 -6.01
CA GLY A 148 -6.61 -14.19 -6.60
C GLY A 148 -7.78 -14.37 -5.62
N ARG A 149 -7.65 -13.88 -4.37
CA ARG A 149 -8.73 -13.85 -3.37
C ARG A 149 -9.10 -12.42 -2.99
N SER A 150 -8.16 -11.72 -2.35
CA SER A 150 -8.38 -10.37 -1.80
C SER A 150 -7.52 -9.31 -2.45
N ARG A 151 -6.58 -9.71 -3.32
CA ARG A 151 -5.66 -8.84 -4.05
C ARG A 151 -5.19 -9.44 -5.38
N VAL A 152 -4.78 -8.58 -6.30
CA VAL A 152 -4.33 -8.95 -7.66
C VAL A 152 -2.91 -9.49 -7.70
N SER A 153 -2.10 -9.13 -6.72
CA SER A 153 -0.66 -9.39 -6.72
C SER A 153 -0.12 -9.39 -5.28
N ALA A 154 0.96 -10.11 -5.03
CA ALA A 154 1.68 -10.10 -3.75
C ALA A 154 2.50 -8.81 -3.53
N TRP A 155 2.59 -7.96 -4.55
CA TRP A 155 3.17 -6.63 -4.46
C TRP A 155 2.24 -5.67 -3.71
N SER A 156 2.83 -4.70 -3.01
CA SER A 156 2.16 -3.53 -2.40
C SER A 156 2.95 -2.25 -2.62
N ILE A 157 2.30 -1.10 -2.42
CA ILE A 157 3.01 0.15 -2.09
C ILE A 157 3.14 0.19 -0.57
N HIS A 158 4.33 -0.09 -0.04
CA HIS A 158 4.62 -0.15 1.38
C HIS A 158 6.08 0.26 1.66
N PRO A 159 6.29 1.28 2.53
CA PRO A 159 5.28 2.14 3.13
C PRO A 159 4.74 3.14 2.10
N VAL A 160 3.53 3.64 2.34
CA VAL A 160 2.99 4.85 1.72
C VAL A 160 3.69 6.06 2.33
N THR A 161 4.19 6.96 1.48
CA THR A 161 4.94 8.17 1.86
C THR A 161 4.27 9.46 1.37
N GLN A 162 3.25 9.36 0.50
CA GLN A 162 2.42 10.49 0.10
C GLN A 162 1.02 10.03 -0.32
N ILE A 163 -0.01 10.78 0.11
CA ILE A 163 -1.39 10.63 -0.36
C ILE A 163 -1.84 12.00 -0.87
N GLU A 164 -2.43 12.00 -2.06
CA GLU A 164 -3.07 13.18 -2.64
C GLU A 164 -4.51 12.87 -3.00
N VAL A 165 -5.38 13.88 -2.91
CA VAL A 165 -6.79 13.79 -3.28
C VAL A 165 -7.02 14.68 -4.50
N TRP A 166 -7.75 14.16 -5.49
CA TRP A 166 -8.10 14.93 -6.68
C TRP A 166 -9.17 15.97 -6.34
N ASN A 167 -8.86 17.24 -6.58
CA ASN A 167 -9.83 18.32 -6.51
C ASN A 167 -10.39 18.58 -7.91
N ALA A 168 -11.67 18.29 -8.12
CA ALA A 168 -12.33 18.45 -9.42
C ALA A 168 -12.55 19.91 -9.82
N ARG A 169 -12.71 20.83 -8.86
CA ARG A 169 -12.87 22.26 -9.12
C ARG A 169 -11.59 22.86 -9.69
N ASP A 170 -10.47 22.53 -9.06
CA ASP A 170 -9.16 23.09 -9.42
C ASP A 170 -8.41 22.24 -10.45
N GLN A 171 -9.00 21.10 -10.83
CA GLN A 171 -8.40 20.08 -11.70
C GLN A 171 -6.97 19.71 -11.31
N ALA A 172 -6.74 19.59 -10.00
CA ALA A 172 -5.40 19.43 -9.43
C ALA A 172 -5.38 18.42 -8.29
N TRP A 173 -4.21 17.79 -8.11
CA TRP A 173 -3.92 16.96 -6.94
C TRP A 173 -3.58 17.86 -5.75
N GLN A 174 -4.21 17.57 -4.61
CA GLN A 174 -3.94 18.26 -3.34
C GLN A 174 -3.37 17.26 -2.35
N LEU A 175 -2.27 17.62 -1.67
CA LEU A 175 -1.68 16.78 -0.63
C LEU A 175 -2.67 16.61 0.53
N LEU A 176 -2.89 15.36 0.94
CA LEU A 176 -3.61 15.04 2.17
C LEU A 176 -2.65 15.27 3.35
N ARG A 177 -2.85 16.36 4.08
CA ARG A 177 -1.97 16.82 5.17
C ARG A 177 -2.48 16.37 6.54
#